data_AF-A0A2D2D1N0-F1
#
_entry.id   AF-A0A2D2D1N0-F1
#
_cell.length_a   1.000
_cell.length_b   1.000
_cell.length_c   1.000
_cell.angle_alpha   90.00
_cell.angle_beta   90.00
_cell.angle_gamma   90.00
#
_symmetry.space_group_name_H-M   'P 1'
#
loop_
_entity.id
_entity.type
_entity.pdbx_description
1 polymer ?
#
loop_
_entity_poly.entity_id
_entity_poly.type
_entity_poly.pdbx_seq_one_letter_code
_entity_poly.pdbx_strand_id
1 'polypeptide(L)'
;MILGYQFARQNRHYDVENTGILEVGGLRLDSRLHHKNKTLKSLTVGVICATDGSDLMFLIFISNLEGRPCILASSGAELRLSNALNGEHIGTSMRHDGVVRGALFVADLAGIPRILAWSEDGVLCWWNARTTEPIGAAMRHDDGVNGAQFLPDVEGRPRLLSWSDDGILRWWDALTGEPVGAAMRHDSAVLGALYAPDFPGGARLLSWADDGVTRWWDALTGEPIGMPIRH
;
A
#
# COMPACT_ATOMS: atom_id res chain seq x y z
N MET A 1 -13.59 7.31 5.58
CA MET A 1 -13.18 7.98 4.32
C MET A 1 -11.75 7.56 4.05
N ILE A 2 -11.58 6.50 3.26
CA ILE A 2 -10.27 5.89 2.97
C ILE A 2 -9.82 6.50 1.65
N LEU A 3 -8.67 7.16 1.67
CA LEU A 3 -8.06 7.77 0.50
C LEU A 3 -7.45 6.67 -0.38
N GLY A 4 -8.08 6.44 -1.53
CA GLY A 4 -7.44 5.75 -2.65
C GLY A 4 -6.34 6.65 -3.20
N TYR A 5 -5.15 6.08 -3.43
CA TYR A 5 -4.05 6.80 -4.02
C TYR A 5 -4.38 7.12 -5.49
N GLN A 6 -4.48 8.42 -5.80
CA GLN A 6 -4.66 8.93 -7.15
C GLN A 6 -3.29 9.37 -7.66
N PHE A 7 -2.76 8.71 -8.69
CA PHE A 7 -1.67 9.28 -9.48
C PHE A 7 -2.26 10.36 -10.38
N ALA A 8 -2.06 11.62 -10.00
CA ALA A 8 -2.27 12.76 -10.90
C ALA A 8 -0.99 13.59 -10.92
N ARG A 9 -0.28 13.57 -12.04
CA ARG A 9 0.84 14.45 -12.34
C ARG A 9 0.38 15.91 -12.18
N GLN A 10 0.92 16.64 -11.20
CA GLN A 10 1.13 18.09 -11.31
C GLN A 10 2.06 18.63 -10.22
N ASN A 11 3.21 19.17 -10.66
CA ASN A 11 4.22 19.87 -9.87
C ASN A 11 3.65 21.18 -9.29
N ARG A 12 3.60 21.37 -7.96
CA ARG A 12 3.71 22.68 -7.31
C ARG A 12 4.30 22.59 -5.89
N HIS A 13 5.28 23.43 -5.61
CA HIS A 13 5.89 23.65 -4.28
C HIS A 13 4.95 24.41 -3.35
N TYR A 14 4.88 24.02 -2.06
CA TYR A 14 4.23 24.79 -1.00
C TYR A 14 4.94 24.65 0.36
N ASP A 15 4.90 25.75 1.12
CA ASP A 15 5.58 26.03 2.38
C ASP A 15 4.83 25.45 3.59
N VAL A 16 5.57 25.04 4.65
CA VAL A 16 5.01 24.32 5.81
C VAL A 16 4.89 25.26 7.02
N GLU A 17 3.66 25.68 7.36
CA GLU A 17 3.38 26.35 8.63
C GLU A 17 2.55 25.47 9.60
N ASN A 18 3.22 25.05 10.68
CA ASN A 18 2.82 24.76 12.07
C ASN A 18 1.37 24.39 12.49
N THR A 19 0.52 23.87 11.60
CA THR A 19 -0.89 23.54 11.92
C THR A 19 -1.17 22.04 12.06
N GLY A 20 -0.17 21.17 11.91
CA GLY A 20 -0.40 19.72 11.93
C GLY A 20 -1.29 19.24 10.76
N ILE A 21 -1.39 20.06 9.71
CA ILE A 21 -2.12 19.80 8.47
C ILE A 21 -1.08 19.80 7.36
N LEU A 22 -0.95 18.68 6.65
CA LEU A 22 -0.17 18.62 5.40
C LEU A 22 -1.18 18.52 4.26
N GLU A 23 -1.35 19.60 3.49
CA GLU A 23 -2.15 19.56 2.26
C GLU A 23 -1.25 19.07 1.11
N VAL A 24 -1.53 17.86 0.62
CA VAL A 24 -0.95 17.36 -0.63
C VAL A 24 -2.10 17.15 -1.60
N GLY A 25 -2.13 17.92 -2.70
CA GLY A 25 -3.11 17.73 -3.78
C GLY A 25 -4.58 17.91 -3.37
N GLY A 26 -4.88 18.79 -2.40
CA GLY A 26 -6.26 19.01 -1.94
C GLY A 26 -6.82 17.91 -1.02
N LEU A 27 -5.95 17.07 -0.45
CA LEU A 27 -6.33 16.03 0.50
C LEU A 27 -6.32 16.54 1.94
N ARG A 28 -7.45 16.33 2.64
CA ARG A 28 -7.60 16.56 4.08
C ARG A 28 -7.26 15.28 4.84
N LEU A 29 -6.10 15.23 5.49
CA LEU A 29 -5.80 14.22 6.51
C LEU A 29 -6.57 14.58 7.79
N ASP A 30 -7.50 13.72 8.21
CA ASP A 30 -8.14 13.81 9.54
C ASP A 30 -7.59 12.67 10.41
N SER A 31 -6.97 13.04 11.54
CA SER A 31 -6.38 12.12 12.53
C SER A 31 -7.44 11.41 13.40
N ARG A 32 -8.73 11.54 13.08
CA ARG A 32 -9.84 10.97 13.86
C ARG A 32 -10.65 9.95 13.06
N LEU A 33 -10.13 8.74 12.90
CA LEU A 33 -10.98 7.57 12.61
C LEU A 33 -11.54 7.03 13.93
N HIS A 34 -12.74 7.48 14.30
CA HIS A 34 -13.56 6.83 15.32
C HIS A 34 -14.29 5.64 14.69
N HIS A 35 -13.74 4.44 14.83
CA HIS A 35 -14.55 3.22 14.83
C HIS A 35 -14.01 2.25 15.90
N LYS A 36 -14.93 1.56 16.58
CA LYS A 36 -14.79 0.88 17.88
C LYS A 36 -13.83 -0.33 17.91
N ASN A 37 -12.57 -0.19 17.50
CA ASN A 37 -11.55 -1.23 17.71
C ASN A 37 -10.27 -0.63 18.31
N LYS A 38 -9.96 -1.03 19.53
CA LYS A 38 -9.04 -0.36 20.47
C LYS A 38 -7.55 -0.68 20.26
N THR A 39 -7.11 -1.23 19.13
CA THR A 39 -5.81 -1.94 19.11
C THR A 39 -4.89 -1.70 17.91
N LEU A 40 -5.15 -0.74 17.02
CA LEU A 40 -4.20 -0.39 15.97
C LEU A 40 -3.85 1.09 16.02
N LYS A 41 -2.76 1.41 16.74
CA LYS A 41 -2.07 2.70 16.64
C LYS A 41 -1.23 2.74 15.36
N SER A 42 -1.85 2.60 14.19
CA SER A 42 -1.15 2.82 12.93
C SER A 42 -1.11 4.32 12.65
N LEU A 43 0.02 4.96 12.96
CA LEU A 43 0.31 6.31 12.51
C LEU A 43 1.24 6.20 11.29
N THR A 44 0.66 6.14 10.10
CA THR A 44 1.41 6.35 8.85
C THR A 44 1.36 7.85 8.57
N VAL A 45 2.51 8.54 8.59
CA VAL A 45 2.60 9.96 8.25
C VAL A 45 3.42 10.11 6.97
N GLY A 46 2.72 10.47 5.90
CA GLY A 46 3.27 11.01 4.66
C GLY A 46 4.01 10.00 3.77
N VAL A 47 3.45 9.71 2.60
CA VAL A 47 4.23 9.19 1.46
C VAL A 47 4.68 10.42 0.66
N ILE A 48 5.99 10.67 0.61
CA ILE A 48 6.57 11.60 -0.36
C ILE A 48 7.10 10.73 -1.49
N CYS A 49 6.42 10.79 -2.64
CA CYS A 49 6.94 10.27 -3.90
C CYS A 49 7.65 11.44 -4.59
N ALA A 50 8.97 11.34 -4.77
CA ALA A 50 9.74 12.30 -5.55
C ALA A 50 10.24 11.59 -6.81
N THR A 51 9.91 12.15 -7.97
CA THR A 51 10.52 11.79 -9.26
C THR A 51 11.39 12.97 -9.68
N ASP A 52 12.68 12.79 -9.85
CA ASP A 52 13.61 13.87 -10.25
C ASP A 52 13.69 14.06 -11.78
N GLY A 53 12.75 13.46 -12.52
CA GLY A 53 12.72 13.50 -13.99
C GLY A 53 13.58 12.42 -14.65
N SER A 54 14.33 11.63 -13.88
CA SER A 54 14.69 10.27 -14.27
C SER A 54 13.61 9.31 -13.79
N ASP A 55 13.47 8.13 -14.39
CA ASP A 55 12.50 7.08 -13.97
C ASP A 55 12.73 6.55 -12.54
N LEU A 56 13.55 7.22 -11.72
CA LEU A 56 13.79 6.90 -10.33
C LEU A 56 12.66 7.43 -9.46
N MET A 57 11.80 6.50 -9.04
CA MET A 57 10.83 6.72 -7.97
C MET A 57 11.53 6.56 -6.62
N PHE A 58 11.58 7.63 -5.82
CA PHE A 58 11.98 7.57 -4.42
C PHE A 58 10.73 7.62 -3.54
N LEU A 59 10.57 6.60 -2.69
CA LEU A 59 9.55 6.56 -1.66
C LEU A 59 10.21 6.93 -0.34
N ILE A 60 9.72 7.99 0.30
CA ILE A 60 10.15 8.36 1.65
C ILE A 60 8.90 8.47 2.51
N PHE A 61 8.88 7.77 3.64
CA PHE A 61 7.87 8.00 4.67
C PHE A 61 8.46 7.99 6.07
N ILE A 62 7.82 8.75 6.94
CA ILE A 62 8.20 8.86 8.35
C ILE A 62 7.20 8.04 9.17
N SER A 63 7.71 7.16 10.02
CA SER A 63 6.89 6.39 10.95
C SER A 63 7.51 6.38 12.34
N ASN A 64 6.81 5.78 13.29
CA ASN A 64 7.32 5.53 14.62
C ASN A 64 7.45 4.02 14.85
N LEU A 65 8.69 3.56 14.96
CA LEU A 65 9.00 2.22 15.43
C LEU A 65 9.21 2.29 16.94
N GLU A 66 8.19 1.88 17.71
CA GLU A 66 8.25 1.81 19.18
C GLU A 66 8.60 3.15 19.85
N GLY A 67 8.04 4.24 19.33
CA GLY A 67 8.28 5.60 19.83
C GLY A 67 9.59 6.22 19.37
N ARG A 68 10.33 5.55 18.48
CA ARG A 68 11.48 6.14 17.77
C ARG A 68 11.03 6.56 16.37
N PRO A 69 11.23 7.83 15.97
CA PRO A 69 10.92 8.25 14.62
C PRO A 69 11.92 7.63 13.64
N CYS A 70 11.41 7.04 12.57
CA CYS A 70 12.18 6.34 11.55
C CYS A 70 11.77 6.82 10.16
N ILE A 71 12.71 6.76 9.23
CA ILE A 71 12.51 7.01 7.81
C ILE A 71 12.67 5.68 7.08
N LEU A 72 11.69 5.29 6.26
CA LEU A 72 11.90 4.28 5.23
C LEU A 72 12.10 4.99 3.90
N ALA A 73 13.22 4.72 3.25
CA ALA A 73 13.56 5.27 1.94
C ALA A 73 13.75 4.14 0.92
N SER A 74 13.17 4.27 -0.28
CA SER A 74 13.51 3.40 -1.42
C SER A 74 14.53 4.05 -2.35
N SER A 75 15.37 3.24 -2.97
CA SER A 75 16.21 3.63 -4.11
C SER A 75 16.35 2.43 -5.05
N GLY A 76 15.71 2.50 -6.22
CA GLY A 76 15.63 1.36 -7.13
C GLY A 76 15.01 0.14 -6.45
N ALA A 77 15.75 -0.96 -6.38
CA ALA A 77 15.29 -2.23 -5.82
C ALA A 77 15.49 -2.36 -4.29
N GLU A 78 15.98 -1.32 -3.63
CA GLU A 78 16.38 -1.38 -2.22
C GLU A 78 15.53 -0.45 -1.35
N LEU A 79 15.15 -0.95 -0.18
CA LEU A 79 14.51 -0.20 0.90
C LEU A 79 15.45 -0.13 2.10
N ARG A 80 15.63 1.06 2.65
CA ARG A 80 16.48 1.35 3.81
C ARG A 80 15.69 2.00 4.92
N LEU A 81 15.73 1.37 6.09
CA LEU A 81 15.16 1.93 7.31
C LEU A 81 16.27 2.67 8.07
N SER A 82 16.02 3.91 8.46
CA SER A 82 16.97 4.74 9.22
C SER A 82 16.27 5.46 10.37
N ASN A 83 17.02 5.83 11.40
CA ASN A 83 16.56 6.72 12.45
C ASN A 83 16.38 8.14 11.87
N ALA A 84 15.20 8.72 12.07
CA ALA A 84 14.85 10.02 11.48
C ALA A 84 15.63 11.20 12.09
N LEU A 85 16.17 11.04 13.30
CA LEU A 85 16.84 12.13 14.03
C LEU A 85 18.31 12.29 13.65
N ASN A 86 18.98 11.21 13.29
CA ASN A 86 20.43 11.20 13.04
C ASN A 86 20.83 10.54 11.71
N GLY A 87 19.88 9.94 10.99
CA GLY A 87 20.13 9.28 9.71
C GLY A 87 20.81 7.92 9.81
N GLU A 88 21.07 7.41 11.02
CA GLU A 88 21.72 6.11 11.20
C GLU A 88 20.84 4.98 10.66
N HIS A 89 21.45 4.07 9.90
CA HIS A 89 20.77 2.91 9.33
C HIS A 89 20.34 1.92 10.42
N ILE A 90 19.13 1.39 10.29
CA ILE A 90 18.55 0.38 11.18
C ILE A 90 18.53 -0.94 10.42
N GLY A 91 19.31 -1.91 10.89
CA GLY A 91 19.36 -3.26 10.33
C GLY A 91 20.09 -3.36 9.00
N THR A 92 19.62 -4.28 8.15
CA THR A 92 20.07 -4.52 6.78
C THR A 92 19.07 -3.96 5.77
N SER A 93 19.54 -3.69 4.56
CA SER A 93 18.67 -3.17 3.51
C SER A 93 17.79 -4.28 2.93
N MET A 94 16.50 -3.99 2.80
CA MET A 94 15.49 -4.92 2.27
C MET A 94 15.50 -4.82 0.75
N ARG A 95 15.71 -5.94 0.05
CA ARG A 95 15.94 -5.95 -1.39
C ARG A 95 14.88 -6.75 -2.14
N HIS A 96 14.43 -6.17 -3.24
CA HIS A 96 13.68 -6.80 -4.31
C HIS A 96 14.62 -7.05 -5.50
N ASP A 97 14.18 -7.85 -6.48
CA ASP A 97 14.92 -8.09 -7.72
C ASP A 97 14.59 -7.04 -8.80
N GLY A 98 13.55 -6.23 -8.57
CA GLY A 98 13.12 -5.12 -9.43
C GLY A 98 12.89 -3.83 -8.62
N VAL A 99 12.57 -2.74 -9.32
CA VAL A 99 12.33 -1.43 -8.68
C VAL A 99 11.15 -1.52 -7.71
N VAL A 100 11.36 -1.04 -6.48
CA VAL A 100 10.29 -0.97 -5.48
C VAL A 100 9.31 0.12 -5.89
N ARG A 101 8.09 -0.28 -6.23
CA ARG A 101 6.99 0.62 -6.63
C ARG A 101 6.22 1.17 -5.43
N GLY A 102 6.32 0.53 -4.28
CA GLY A 102 5.67 1.03 -3.08
C GLY A 102 6.02 0.26 -1.82
N ALA A 103 5.74 0.88 -0.68
CA ALA A 103 5.90 0.27 0.62
C ALA A 103 4.93 0.88 1.65
N LEU A 104 4.66 0.13 2.72
CA LEU A 104 3.77 0.49 3.82
C LEU A 104 4.35 0.04 5.14
N PHE A 105 4.27 0.87 6.17
CA PHE A 105 4.60 0.48 7.54
C PHE A 105 3.34 0.13 8.32
N VAL A 106 3.31 -1.05 8.90
CA VAL A 106 2.23 -1.53 9.76
C VAL A 106 2.79 -1.69 11.16
N ALA A 107 2.38 -0.80 12.06
CA ALA A 107 2.96 -0.69 13.41
C ALA A 107 2.76 -1.94 14.27
N ASP A 108 1.69 -2.69 14.04
CA ASP A 108 1.41 -3.92 14.76
C ASP A 108 0.57 -4.86 13.89
N LEU A 109 1.20 -5.92 13.37
CA LEU A 109 0.51 -7.07 12.80
C LEU A 109 0.96 -8.34 13.52
N ALA A 110 0.09 -8.83 14.40
CA ALA A 110 0.33 -9.95 15.31
C ALA A 110 1.50 -9.73 16.29
N GLY A 111 1.62 -8.53 16.86
CA GLY A 111 2.65 -8.15 17.85
C GLY A 111 3.98 -7.71 17.23
N ILE A 112 4.04 -7.63 15.90
CA ILE A 112 5.27 -7.35 15.15
C ILE A 112 5.03 -6.12 14.27
N PRO A 113 5.88 -5.08 14.36
CA PRO A 113 5.88 -4.00 13.38
C PRO A 113 6.47 -4.54 12.07
N ARG A 114 5.75 -4.35 10.97
CA ARG A 114 6.12 -4.89 9.66
C ARG A 114 6.19 -3.79 8.61
N ILE A 115 7.02 -4.03 7.60
CA ILE A 115 7.07 -3.25 6.36
C ILE A 115 6.56 -4.14 5.24
N LEU A 116 5.50 -3.74 4.56
CA LEU A 116 5.11 -4.31 3.27
C LEU A 116 5.87 -3.56 2.19
N ALA A 117 6.43 -4.28 1.24
CA ALA A 117 7.01 -3.72 0.02
C ALA A 117 6.46 -4.45 -1.20
N TRP A 118 6.36 -3.74 -2.32
CA TRP A 118 5.99 -4.34 -3.60
C TRP A 118 6.79 -3.72 -4.75
N SER A 119 7.03 -4.51 -5.79
CA SER A 119 8.03 -4.20 -6.81
C SER A 119 7.63 -4.63 -8.23
N GLU A 120 8.37 -4.12 -9.21
CA GLU A 120 8.36 -4.52 -10.62
C GLU A 120 8.69 -6.00 -10.84
N ASP A 121 9.34 -6.66 -9.88
CA ASP A 121 9.61 -8.10 -9.95
C ASP A 121 8.37 -8.99 -9.74
N GLY A 122 7.20 -8.38 -9.60
CA GLY A 122 5.94 -9.08 -9.34
C GLY A 122 5.78 -9.57 -7.91
N VAL A 123 6.66 -9.16 -7.00
CA VAL A 123 6.68 -9.65 -5.61
C VAL A 123 6.17 -8.59 -4.64
N LEU A 124 5.35 -9.04 -3.69
CA LEU A 124 5.12 -8.36 -2.43
C LEU A 124 5.72 -9.15 -1.27
N CYS A 125 6.44 -8.47 -0.38
CA CYS A 125 7.10 -9.10 0.76
C CYS A 125 6.82 -8.34 2.06
N TRP A 126 6.62 -9.10 3.13
CA TRP A 126 6.68 -8.58 4.48
C TRP A 126 8.10 -8.63 5.01
N TRP A 127 8.48 -7.59 5.74
CA TRP A 127 9.74 -7.50 6.48
C TRP A 127 9.46 -7.13 7.92
N ASN A 128 10.20 -7.71 8.86
CA ASN A 128 10.18 -7.31 10.26
C ASN A 128 10.86 -5.95 10.39
N ALA A 129 10.15 -4.92 10.84
CA ALA A 129 10.72 -3.59 10.93
C ALA A 129 11.81 -3.47 12.01
N ARG A 130 11.85 -4.39 12.98
CA ARG A 130 12.90 -4.43 14.03
C ARG A 130 14.20 -5.06 13.52
N THR A 131 14.08 -6.18 12.80
CA THR A 131 15.24 -7.00 12.40
C THR A 131 15.62 -6.85 10.94
N THR A 132 14.76 -6.24 10.12
CA THR A 132 14.86 -6.13 8.66
C THR A 132 14.93 -7.49 7.93
N GLU A 133 14.45 -8.55 8.59
CA GLU A 133 14.38 -9.88 7.99
C GLU A 133 13.01 -10.12 7.33
N PRO A 134 12.96 -10.92 6.25
CA PRO A 134 11.69 -11.24 5.60
C PRO A 134 10.80 -12.07 6.54
N ILE A 135 9.49 -11.84 6.46
CA ILE A 135 8.47 -12.57 7.23
C ILE A 135 7.59 -13.35 6.25
N GLY A 136 7.46 -14.66 6.49
CA GLY A 136 6.52 -15.50 5.75
C GLY A 136 6.92 -15.71 4.29
N ALA A 137 5.97 -16.22 3.50
CA ALA A 137 6.15 -16.40 2.08
C ALA A 137 5.97 -15.08 1.32
N ALA A 138 6.75 -14.90 0.27
CA ALA A 138 6.55 -13.83 -0.70
C ALA A 138 5.23 -14.04 -1.47
N MET A 139 4.44 -12.99 -1.60
CA MET A 139 3.23 -12.99 -2.43
C MET A 139 3.62 -12.62 -3.86
N ARG A 140 3.13 -13.36 -4.85
CA ARG A 140 3.61 -13.27 -6.23
C ARG A 140 2.49 -13.02 -7.23
N HIS A 141 2.67 -11.99 -8.04
CA HIS A 141 2.01 -11.78 -9.33
C HIS A 141 2.92 -12.27 -10.46
N ASP A 142 2.36 -12.42 -11.66
CA ASP A 142 3.10 -12.88 -12.83
C ASP A 142 3.82 -11.72 -13.57
N ASP A 143 3.55 -10.48 -13.16
CA ASP A 143 4.17 -9.23 -13.65
C ASP A 143 4.21 -8.18 -12.53
N GLY A 144 4.79 -7.02 -12.79
CA GLY A 144 5.02 -5.94 -11.83
C GLY A 144 3.80 -5.57 -10.99
N VAL A 145 4.01 -5.35 -9.68
CA VAL A 145 2.95 -4.96 -8.76
C VAL A 145 2.80 -3.44 -8.77
N ASN A 146 1.65 -2.95 -9.21
CA ASN A 146 1.36 -1.52 -9.32
C ASN A 146 0.96 -0.90 -7.98
N GLY A 147 0.37 -1.69 -7.10
CA GLY A 147 0.02 -1.20 -5.78
C GLY A 147 -0.52 -2.28 -4.86
N ALA A 148 -0.53 -1.93 -3.58
CA ALA A 148 -1.09 -2.75 -2.54
C ALA A 148 -1.71 -1.92 -1.42
N GLN A 149 -2.68 -2.50 -0.72
CA GLN A 149 -3.35 -1.90 0.41
C GLN A 149 -3.44 -2.90 1.57
N PHE A 150 -3.00 -2.48 2.76
CA PHE A 150 -3.24 -3.21 4.00
C PHE A 150 -4.60 -2.83 4.60
N LEU A 151 -5.41 -3.85 4.87
CA LEU A 151 -6.75 -3.73 5.41
C LEU A 151 -6.84 -4.56 6.69
N PRO A 152 -6.87 -3.93 7.88
CA PRO A 152 -6.70 -4.63 9.16
C PRO A 152 -7.91 -5.47 9.56
N ASP A 153 -9.07 -5.22 8.99
CA ASP A 153 -10.34 -5.82 9.39
C ASP A 153 -11.26 -6.01 8.18
N VAL A 154 -10.98 -7.05 7.39
CA VAL A 154 -11.88 -7.57 6.36
C VAL A 154 -12.50 -8.85 6.91
N GLU A 155 -13.77 -8.76 7.34
CA GLU A 155 -14.49 -9.84 8.03
C GLU A 155 -13.81 -10.34 9.31
N GLY A 156 -13.24 -9.43 10.12
CA GLY A 156 -12.56 -9.79 11.36
C GLY A 156 -11.12 -10.27 11.17
N ARG A 157 -10.55 -10.19 9.96
CA ARG A 157 -9.19 -10.66 9.65
C ARG A 157 -8.39 -9.61 8.89
N PRO A 158 -7.06 -9.52 9.13
CA PRO A 158 -6.20 -8.66 8.35
C PRO A 158 -5.96 -9.26 6.96
N ARG A 159 -6.17 -8.45 5.92
CA ARG A 159 -5.93 -8.83 4.52
C ARG A 159 -5.07 -7.79 3.80
N LEU A 160 -4.48 -8.23 2.69
CA LEU A 160 -3.87 -7.36 1.69
C LEU A 160 -4.67 -7.44 0.40
N LEU A 161 -4.89 -6.29 -0.23
CA LEU A 161 -5.33 -6.21 -1.62
C LEU A 161 -4.15 -5.75 -2.46
N SER A 162 -3.82 -6.44 -3.53
CA SER A 162 -2.82 -6.00 -4.53
C SER A 162 -3.41 -5.92 -5.91
N TRP A 163 -2.75 -5.15 -6.79
CA TRP A 163 -3.07 -5.05 -8.21
C TRP A 163 -1.77 -4.91 -9.04
N SER A 164 -1.77 -5.48 -10.24
CA SER A 164 -0.55 -5.71 -11.03
C SER A 164 -0.75 -5.50 -12.53
N ASP A 165 0.39 -5.32 -13.22
CA ASP A 165 0.50 -5.33 -14.67
C ASP A 165 0.03 -6.65 -15.30
N ASP A 166 -0.03 -7.75 -14.53
CA ASP A 166 -0.55 -9.05 -14.98
C ASP A 166 -2.08 -9.06 -15.22
N GLY A 167 -2.73 -7.92 -15.01
CA GLY A 167 -4.17 -7.75 -15.15
C GLY A 167 -4.97 -8.29 -13.97
N ILE A 168 -4.32 -8.62 -12.85
CA ILE A 168 -4.96 -9.27 -11.70
C ILE A 168 -4.98 -8.36 -10.49
N LEU A 169 -6.13 -8.34 -9.82
CA LEU A 169 -6.22 -7.99 -8.40
C LEU A 169 -6.33 -9.26 -7.57
N ARG A 170 -5.63 -9.29 -6.44
CA ARG A 170 -5.65 -10.42 -5.50
C ARG A 170 -5.83 -9.97 -4.07
N TRP A 171 -6.63 -10.76 -3.36
CA TRP A 171 -6.62 -10.78 -1.92
C TRP A 171 -5.57 -11.74 -1.40
N TRP A 172 -4.92 -11.35 -0.31
CA TRP A 172 -4.01 -12.18 0.44
C TRP A 172 -4.36 -12.15 1.92
N ASP A 173 -4.16 -13.27 2.59
CA ASP A 173 -4.11 -13.30 4.05
C ASP A 173 -2.83 -12.56 4.47
N ALA A 174 -2.97 -11.50 5.28
CA ALA A 174 -1.84 -10.65 5.62
C ALA A 174 -0.82 -11.33 6.56
N LEU A 175 -1.21 -12.42 7.23
CA LEU A 175 -0.35 -13.15 8.15
C LEU A 175 0.41 -14.27 7.44
N THR A 176 -0.24 -15.02 6.56
CA THR A 176 0.36 -16.18 5.88
C THR A 176 0.96 -15.83 4.51
N GLY A 177 0.46 -14.77 3.85
CA GLY A 177 0.82 -14.45 2.46
C GLY A 177 0.14 -15.36 1.43
N GLU A 178 -0.84 -16.17 1.85
CA GLU A 178 -1.58 -17.04 0.93
C GLU A 178 -2.70 -16.25 0.23
N PRO A 179 -2.99 -16.54 -1.05
CA PRO A 179 -4.10 -15.91 -1.76
C PRO A 179 -5.44 -16.34 -1.14
N VAL A 180 -6.40 -15.41 -1.10
CA VAL A 180 -7.74 -15.65 -0.55
C VAL A 180 -8.79 -15.41 -1.62
N GLY A 181 -9.69 -16.38 -1.82
CA GLY A 181 -10.78 -16.23 -2.79
C GLY A 181 -10.32 -16.23 -4.25
N ALA A 182 -11.21 -15.77 -5.14
CA ALA A 182 -10.94 -15.72 -6.58
C ALA A 182 -10.11 -14.48 -6.96
N ALA A 183 -9.25 -14.65 -7.96
CA ALA A 183 -8.56 -13.54 -8.61
C ALA A 183 -9.54 -12.70 -9.43
N MET A 184 -9.47 -11.38 -9.31
CA MET A 184 -10.29 -10.43 -10.07
C MET A 184 -9.50 -9.99 -11.30
N ARG A 185 -10.07 -10.18 -12.50
CA ARG A 185 -9.33 -10.07 -13.77
C ARG A 185 -9.76 -8.89 -14.62
N HIS A 186 -8.78 -8.10 -15.02
CA HIS A 186 -8.84 -7.18 -16.16
C HIS A 186 -8.17 -7.78 -17.39
N ASP A 187 -8.42 -7.18 -18.55
CA ASP A 187 -7.84 -7.63 -19.83
C ASP A 187 -6.48 -6.95 -20.11
N SER A 188 -6.04 -6.06 -19.22
CA SER A 188 -4.77 -5.34 -19.25
C SER A 188 -4.36 -4.94 -17.83
N ALA A 189 -3.18 -4.32 -17.69
CA ALA A 189 -2.58 -3.86 -16.45
C ALA A 189 -3.58 -3.12 -15.55
N VAL A 190 -3.71 -3.58 -14.30
CA VAL A 190 -4.56 -2.90 -13.31
C VAL A 190 -3.76 -1.76 -12.71
N LEU A 191 -4.28 -0.55 -12.87
CA LEU A 191 -3.62 0.68 -12.43
C LEU A 191 -3.96 1.05 -10.99
N GLY A 192 -5.12 0.62 -10.51
CA GLY A 192 -5.53 0.91 -9.14
C GLY A 192 -6.80 0.20 -8.70
N ALA A 193 -6.99 0.24 -7.39
CA ALA A 193 -8.13 -0.36 -6.72
C ALA A 193 -8.54 0.43 -5.47
N LEU A 194 -9.80 0.32 -5.08
CA LEU A 194 -10.37 0.91 -3.88
C LEU A 194 -11.32 -0.06 -3.19
N TYR A 195 -11.09 -0.31 -1.90
CA TYR A 195 -12.00 -1.08 -1.04
C TYR A 195 -13.04 -0.20 -0.34
N ALA A 196 -14.30 -0.59 -0.46
CA ALA A 196 -15.46 0.06 0.12
C ALA A 196 -16.22 -0.93 1.03
N PRO A 197 -15.91 -0.98 2.34
CA PRO A 197 -16.49 -1.98 3.26
C PRO A 197 -17.99 -1.76 3.52
N ASP A 198 -18.42 -0.50 3.56
CA ASP A 198 -19.78 -0.10 3.98
C ASP A 198 -20.68 0.26 2.79
N PHE A 199 -20.36 -0.24 1.58
CA PHE A 199 -21.17 0.04 0.40
C PHE A 199 -22.57 -0.62 0.55
N PRO A 200 -23.66 0.04 0.12
CA PRO A 200 -24.99 -0.55 0.19
C PRO A 200 -25.06 -1.92 -0.52
N GLY A 201 -25.46 -2.96 0.22
CA GLY A 201 -25.51 -4.33 -0.30
C GLY A 201 -24.25 -5.16 -0.06
N GLY A 202 -23.29 -4.66 0.73
CA GLY A 202 -22.11 -5.41 1.17
C GLY A 202 -20.80 -4.78 0.71
N ALA A 203 -19.67 -5.33 1.17
CA ALA A 203 -18.36 -4.83 0.83
C ALA A 203 -18.09 -4.91 -0.69
N ARG A 204 -17.47 -3.87 -1.24
CA ARG A 204 -17.18 -3.76 -2.67
C ARG A 204 -15.73 -3.39 -2.93
N LEU A 205 -15.27 -3.75 -4.13
CA LEU A 205 -14.05 -3.22 -4.71
C LEU A 205 -14.37 -2.47 -6.00
N LEU A 206 -13.70 -1.35 -6.21
CA LEU A 206 -13.66 -0.66 -7.49
C LEU A 206 -12.24 -0.74 -8.02
N SER A 207 -12.07 -1.16 -9.27
CA SER A 207 -10.76 -1.19 -9.94
C SER A 207 -10.81 -0.53 -11.30
N TRP A 208 -9.66 -0.01 -11.74
CA TRP A 208 -9.48 0.59 -13.06
C TRP A 208 -8.16 0.12 -13.67
N ALA A 209 -8.16 -0.08 -14.98
CA ALA A 209 -7.04 -0.68 -15.71
C ALA A 209 -6.83 -0.02 -17.07
N ASP A 210 -5.69 -0.32 -17.68
CA ASP A 210 -5.31 0.13 -19.02
C ASP A 210 -6.18 -0.45 -20.15
N ASP A 211 -7.08 -1.38 -19.84
CA ASP A 211 -8.08 -1.88 -20.78
C ASP A 211 -9.21 -0.86 -21.06
N GLY A 212 -9.12 0.34 -20.46
CA GLY A 212 -10.14 1.38 -20.56
C GLY A 212 -11.41 1.03 -19.80
N VAL A 213 -11.33 0.12 -18.83
CA VAL A 213 -12.47 -0.38 -18.08
C VAL A 213 -12.28 -0.17 -16.58
N THR A 214 -13.33 0.35 -15.95
CA THR A 214 -13.52 0.33 -14.50
C THR A 214 -14.51 -0.78 -14.14
N ARG A 215 -14.18 -1.64 -13.16
CA ARG A 215 -15.02 -2.77 -12.73
C ARG A 215 -15.40 -2.65 -11.25
N TRP A 216 -16.65 -2.98 -10.93
CA TRP A 216 -17.09 -3.25 -9.56
C TRP A 216 -16.98 -4.74 -9.28
N TRP A 217 -16.58 -5.08 -8.06
CA TRP A 217 -16.50 -6.45 -7.58
C TRP A 217 -17.19 -6.60 -6.25
N ASP A 218 -17.77 -7.76 -6.01
CA ASP A 218 -18.06 -8.21 -4.67
C ASP A 218 -16.72 -8.46 -3.97
N ALA A 219 -16.46 -7.75 -2.87
CA ALA A 219 -15.13 -7.75 -2.28
C ALA A 219 -14.74 -9.09 -1.64
N LEU A 220 -15.71 -9.95 -1.33
CA LEU A 220 -15.47 -11.18 -0.59
C LEU A 220 -15.32 -12.38 -1.52
N THR A 221 -16.17 -12.43 -2.55
CA THR A 221 -16.17 -13.50 -3.55
C THR A 221 -15.20 -13.23 -4.70
N GLY A 222 -14.91 -11.96 -4.98
CA GLY A 222 -14.16 -11.55 -6.17
C GLY A 222 -14.98 -11.61 -7.47
N GLU A 223 -16.29 -11.81 -7.38
CA GLU A 223 -17.17 -11.83 -8.55
C GLU A 223 -17.44 -10.41 -9.07
N PRO A 224 -17.46 -10.21 -10.40
CA PRO A 224 -17.80 -8.91 -10.98
C PRO A 224 -19.27 -8.56 -10.72
N ILE A 225 -19.53 -7.30 -10.41
CA ILE A 225 -20.87 -6.77 -10.18
C ILE A 225 -21.26 -5.82 -11.32
N GLY A 226 -22.38 -6.14 -11.95
CA GLY A 226 -22.94 -5.31 -13.00
C GLY A 226 -22.11 -5.28 -14.28
N MET A 227 -22.37 -4.30 -15.14
CA MET A 227 -21.62 -4.12 -16.38
C MET A 227 -20.36 -3.28 -16.13
N PRO A 228 -19.25 -3.57 -16.83
CA PRO A 228 -18.05 -2.75 -16.74
C PRO A 228 -18.29 -1.33 -17.27
N ILE A 229 -17.64 -0.34 -16.65
CA ILE A 229 -17.75 1.08 -16.99
C ILE A 229 -16.58 1.43 -17.92
N ARG A 230 -16.88 1.82 -19.16
CA ARG A 230 -15.87 2.18 -20.17
C ARG A 230 -15.60 3.69 -20.15
N HIS A 231 -14.35 4.08 -20.43
CA HIS A 231 -13.90 5.47 -20.51
C HIS A 231 -12.92 5.65 -21.67
#